data_AF-A0A226F6Y5-F1
#
_entry.id   AF-A0A226F6Y5-F1
#
_cell.length_a   1.000
_cell.length_b   1.000
_cell.length_c   1.000
_cell.angle_alpha   90.00
_cell.angle_beta   90.00
_cell.angle_gamma   90.00
#
_symmetry.space_group_name_H-M   'P 1'
#
loop_
_entity.id
_entity.type
_entity.pdbx_description
1 polymer ?
#
loop_
_entity_poly.entity_id
_entity_poly.type
_entity_poly.pdbx_seq_one_letter_code
_entity_poly.pdbx_strand_id
1 'polypeptide(L)'
;MDAKNERGAGDAGNNGLDLNVCASEASKGGLKFEVVLSQATVPTPPRSMSPTHQSSRPLVSVEKIQQKLELAAERRQSLESEKLASLQEKWKKIDEAAKKRAEEELNFINHAKGNLEQKMEAVTGNRETIMTDLKVKLSNHNTNHLQEVRQNLESSVSEFEGKVKEDLDKKLEVAEQNREKVIQTKLESLKKHEEKVEQIRSLKKNSSMPEDESNENAENVVVTD
;
A
#
# COMPACT_ATOMS: atom_id res chain seq x y z
N MET A 1 125.44 109.98 -10.23
CA MET A 1 124.52 110.84 -9.46
C MET A 1 123.38 109.95 -9.02
N ASP A 2 123.59 109.34 -7.87
CA ASP A 2 122.71 108.41 -7.17
C ASP A 2 121.36 109.05 -6.81
N ALA A 3 120.26 108.32 -7.05
CA ALA A 3 118.97 108.63 -6.45
C ALA A 3 118.24 107.32 -6.08
N LYS A 4 118.50 106.98 -4.82
CA LYS A 4 117.81 106.10 -3.87
C LYS A 4 116.46 105.49 -4.28
N ASN A 5 116.48 104.17 -4.22
CA ASN A 5 115.40 103.24 -3.89
C ASN A 5 114.62 103.67 -2.62
N GLU A 6 113.33 103.96 -2.74
CA GLU A 6 112.37 103.84 -1.64
C GLU A 6 111.23 102.89 -2.05
N ARG A 7 111.17 101.78 -1.33
CA ARG A 7 110.13 100.75 -1.43
C ARG A 7 108.88 101.28 -0.74
N GLY A 8 107.85 101.55 -1.52
CA GLY A 8 106.48 101.70 -1.02
C GLY A 8 105.89 100.34 -0.70
N ALA A 9 106.01 99.92 0.56
CA ALA A 9 105.16 98.89 1.15
C ALA A 9 103.79 99.52 1.40
N GLY A 10 102.75 98.99 0.76
CA GLY A 10 101.39 99.50 0.85
C GLY A 10 100.39 98.36 0.74
N ASP A 11 100.33 97.60 1.84
CA ASP A 11 99.17 96.87 2.34
C ASP A 11 98.37 96.07 1.30
N ALA A 12 98.77 94.81 1.13
CA ALA A 12 97.87 93.77 0.67
C ALA A 12 96.75 93.68 1.70
N GLY A 13 95.67 94.43 1.46
CA GLY A 13 94.46 94.44 2.27
C GLY A 13 94.07 93.00 2.56
N ASN A 14 94.40 92.58 3.78
CA ASN A 14 94.06 91.32 4.37
C ASN A 14 92.53 91.29 4.46
N ASN A 15 91.86 90.81 3.42
CA ASN A 15 90.48 90.34 3.53
C ASN A 15 90.49 88.99 4.28
N GLY A 16 91.11 89.01 5.46
CA GLY A 16 91.18 87.90 6.39
C GLY A 16 89.79 87.63 6.90
N LEU A 17 89.16 86.61 6.34
CA LEU A 17 88.03 85.97 7.00
C LEU A 17 88.55 85.52 8.38
N ASP A 18 87.99 86.08 9.44
CA ASP A 18 88.30 85.72 10.83
C ASP A 18 87.74 84.31 11.08
N LEU A 19 88.53 83.29 10.71
CA LEU A 19 88.14 81.88 10.70
C LEU A 19 88.14 81.35 12.14
N ASN A 20 86.97 81.24 12.75
CA ASN A 20 86.83 80.68 14.09
C ASN A 20 86.67 79.15 14.03
N VAL A 21 87.63 78.41 14.58
CA VAL A 21 87.58 76.94 14.69
C VAL A 21 87.05 76.57 16.07
N CYS A 22 85.79 76.13 16.14
CA CYS A 22 85.07 76.01 17.41
C CYS A 22 85.12 74.61 18.02
N ALA A 23 85.34 73.57 17.22
CA ALA A 23 85.45 72.19 17.68
C ALA A 23 86.47 71.44 16.82
N SER A 24 87.43 70.75 17.43
CA SER A 24 88.36 69.89 16.70
C SER A 24 88.63 68.61 17.47
N GLU A 25 88.77 67.50 16.75
CA GLU A 25 89.10 66.19 17.30
C GLU A 25 90.15 65.52 16.42
N ALA A 26 91.28 65.18 17.03
CA ALA A 26 92.38 64.50 16.37
C ALA A 26 92.38 63.02 16.74
N SER A 27 92.50 62.16 15.73
CA SER A 27 92.78 60.73 15.91
C SER A 27 94.03 60.34 15.13
N LYS A 28 94.58 59.15 15.39
CA LYS A 28 95.72 58.60 14.61
C LYS A 28 95.45 58.56 13.09
N GLY A 29 94.19 58.55 12.67
CA GLY A 29 93.78 58.52 11.26
C GLY A 29 93.46 59.88 10.64
N GLY A 30 93.55 60.98 11.39
CA GLY A 30 93.29 62.33 10.87
C GLY A 30 92.66 63.29 11.88
N LEU A 31 92.54 64.55 11.47
CA LEU A 31 91.96 65.65 12.25
C LEU A 31 90.62 66.05 11.63
N LYS A 32 89.55 66.08 12.44
CA LYS A 32 88.28 66.73 12.07
C LYS A 32 88.15 68.03 12.83
N PHE A 33 87.65 69.08 12.19
CA PHE A 33 87.37 70.35 12.85
C PHE A 33 86.19 71.07 12.21
N GLU A 34 85.49 71.87 13.01
CA GLU A 34 84.37 72.71 12.61
C GLU A 34 84.85 74.15 12.46
N VAL A 35 84.71 74.69 11.24
CA VAL A 35 85.05 76.08 10.92
C VAL A 35 83.77 76.88 10.79
N VAL A 36 83.62 77.90 11.63
CA VAL A 36 82.49 78.83 11.59
C VAL A 36 82.96 80.11 10.90
N LEU A 37 82.48 80.33 9.67
CA LEU A 37 82.83 81.52 8.86
C LEU A 37 82.12 82.80 9.34
N SER A 38 80.94 82.65 9.97
CA SER A 38 80.16 83.74 10.56
C SER A 38 79.15 83.16 11.57
N GLN A 39 78.88 83.87 12.67
CA GLN A 39 77.82 83.45 13.61
C GLN A 39 76.44 83.51 12.94
N ALA A 40 75.60 82.50 13.20
CA ALA A 40 74.25 82.45 12.68
C ALA A 40 73.43 83.67 13.18
N THR A 41 73.03 84.54 12.26
CA THR A 41 72.34 85.81 12.59
C THR A 41 70.86 85.61 12.92
N VAL A 42 70.33 84.40 12.69
CA VAL A 42 68.95 84.02 12.97
C VAL A 42 69.00 82.67 13.68
N PRO A 43 68.25 82.46 14.78
CA PRO A 43 68.16 81.15 15.40
C PRO A 43 67.57 80.17 14.36
N THR A 44 68.39 79.24 13.89
CA THR A 44 67.94 78.19 12.98
C THR A 44 66.89 77.35 13.69
N PRO A 45 65.66 77.21 13.14
CA PRO A 45 64.68 76.30 13.71
C PRO A 45 65.25 74.88 13.73
N PRO A 46 64.90 74.07 14.74
CA PRO A 46 65.36 72.68 14.80
C PRO A 46 65.02 72.00 13.48
N ARG A 47 66.03 71.38 12.84
CA ARG A 47 65.82 70.63 11.59
C ARG A 47 64.63 69.70 11.80
N SER A 48 63.65 69.74 10.88
CA SER A 48 62.58 68.74 10.89
C SER A 48 63.24 67.37 10.78
N MET A 49 63.25 66.63 11.88
CA MET A 49 63.78 65.28 11.89
C MET A 49 62.96 64.49 10.88
N SER A 50 63.61 63.97 9.83
CA SER A 50 63.03 62.91 9.02
C SER A 50 62.45 61.85 9.97
N PRO A 51 61.33 61.18 9.66
CA PRO A 51 60.60 60.31 10.59
C PRO A 51 61.42 59.22 11.30
N THR A 52 62.66 59.02 10.86
CA THR A 52 63.63 58.06 11.37
C THR A 52 64.33 58.46 12.68
N HIS A 53 64.38 59.74 13.07
CA HIS A 53 65.11 60.19 14.29
C HIS A 53 64.21 60.75 15.42
N GLN A 54 63.03 60.15 15.62
CA GLN A 54 62.27 60.40 16.86
C GLN A 54 62.92 59.60 18.00
N SER A 55 63.81 60.24 18.77
CA SER A 55 64.40 59.68 20.01
C SER A 55 63.36 59.41 21.11
N SER A 56 62.10 59.75 20.88
CA SER A 56 60.97 59.56 21.80
C SER A 56 59.85 58.71 21.21
N ARG A 57 60.12 57.89 20.17
CA ARG A 57 59.12 56.89 19.75
C ARG A 57 58.86 55.99 20.98
N PRO A 58 57.60 55.82 21.45
CA PRO A 58 57.34 54.96 22.60
C PRO A 58 57.95 53.59 22.32
N LEU A 59 58.88 53.15 23.18
CA LEU A 59 59.44 51.81 23.08
C LEU A 59 58.26 50.85 23.09
N VAL A 60 58.07 50.10 22.00
CA VAL A 60 56.99 49.13 21.92
C VAL A 60 57.27 48.10 23.01
N SER A 61 56.37 47.99 24.00
CA SER A 61 56.54 47.03 25.09
C SER A 61 56.60 45.61 24.53
N VAL A 62 57.38 44.75 25.17
CA VAL A 62 57.52 43.33 24.79
C VAL A 62 56.14 42.68 24.67
N GLU A 63 55.21 43.02 25.56
CA GLU A 63 53.81 42.58 25.54
C GLU A 63 53.08 42.97 24.25
N LYS A 64 53.22 44.22 23.77
CA LYS A 64 52.59 44.67 22.52
C LYS A 64 53.17 43.98 21.28
N ILE A 65 54.46 43.59 21.32
CA ILE A 65 55.08 42.80 20.26
C ILE A 65 54.50 41.39 20.26
N GLN A 66 54.43 40.76 21.43
CA GLN A 66 53.88 39.42 21.59
C GLN A 66 52.41 39.35 21.14
N GLN A 67 51.59 40.32 21.56
CA GLN A 67 50.18 40.40 21.15
C GLN A 67 50.04 40.49 19.62
N LYS A 68 50.89 41.26 18.94
CA LYS A 68 50.86 41.35 17.46
C LYS A 68 51.25 40.03 16.79
N LEU A 69 52.20 39.29 17.36
CA LEU A 69 52.59 37.97 16.85
C LEU A 69 51.48 36.94 17.05
N GLU A 70 50.83 36.94 18.21
CA GLU A 70 49.71 36.07 18.54
C GLU A 70 48.51 36.35 17.62
N LEU A 71 48.11 37.61 17.44
CA LEU A 71 47.04 37.98 16.51
C LEU A 71 47.33 37.56 15.07
N ALA A 72 48.60 37.62 14.64
CA ALA A 72 49.00 37.14 13.31
C ALA A 72 48.90 35.62 13.20
N ALA A 73 49.26 34.89 14.26
CA ALA A 73 49.13 33.44 14.34
C ALA A 73 47.66 32.99 14.36
N GLU A 74 46.81 33.64 15.14
CA GLU A 74 45.36 33.40 15.18
C GLU A 74 44.72 33.64 13.81
N ARG A 75 45.09 34.73 13.12
CA ARG A 75 44.59 35.00 11.76
C ARG A 75 45.01 33.90 10.79
N ARG A 76 46.24 33.40 10.88
CA ARG A 76 46.72 32.27 10.07
C ARG A 76 45.91 31.01 10.35
N GLN A 77 45.72 30.69 11.63
CA GLN A 77 44.96 29.53 12.08
C GLN A 77 43.48 29.62 11.62
N SER A 78 42.88 30.80 11.70
CA SER A 78 41.50 31.04 11.23
C SER A 78 41.34 30.81 9.73
N LEU A 79 42.31 31.24 8.91
CA LEU A 79 42.25 31.01 7.46
C LEU A 79 42.44 29.53 7.11
N GLU A 80 43.34 28.85 7.83
CA GLU A 80 43.56 27.42 7.67
C GLU A 80 42.33 26.61 8.10
N SER A 81 41.68 26.96 9.21
CA SER A 81 40.47 26.31 9.70
C SER A 81 39.29 26.52 8.75
N GLU A 82 39.09 27.72 8.23
CA GLU A 82 38.05 28.02 7.24
C GLU A 82 38.26 27.20 5.95
N LYS A 83 39.50 27.07 5.48
CA LYS A 83 39.83 26.24 4.32
C LYS A 83 39.52 24.76 4.57
N LEU A 84 39.87 24.24 5.75
CA LEU A 84 39.54 22.87 6.14
C LEU A 84 38.03 22.65 6.25
N ALA A 85 37.30 23.61 6.83
CA ALA A 85 35.84 23.55 6.93
C ALA A 85 35.18 23.50 5.54
N SER A 86 35.63 24.34 4.59
CA SER A 86 35.14 24.31 3.21
C SER A 86 35.43 22.99 2.50
N LEU A 87 36.59 22.38 2.75
CA LEU A 87 36.90 21.05 2.22
C LEU A 87 36.00 19.97 2.85
N GLN A 88 35.80 20.00 4.17
CA GLN A 88 34.92 19.08 4.88
C GLN A 88 33.48 19.17 4.37
N GLU A 89 32.97 20.37 4.11
CA GLU A 89 31.64 20.57 3.52
C GLU A 89 31.53 19.92 2.13
N LYS A 90 32.55 20.08 1.28
CA LYS A 90 32.59 19.42 -0.04
C LYS A 90 32.60 17.89 0.08
N TRP A 91 33.37 17.34 1.02
CA TRP A 91 33.39 15.90 1.29
C TRP A 91 32.04 15.39 1.77
N LYS A 92 31.39 16.10 2.71
CA LYS A 92 30.03 15.76 3.17
C LYS A 92 29.03 15.75 2.02
N LYS A 93 29.06 16.75 1.15
CA LYS A 93 28.17 16.81 -0.01
C LYS A 93 28.38 15.65 -0.99
N ILE A 94 29.63 15.22 -1.19
CA ILE A 94 29.95 14.04 -2.02
C ILE A 94 29.38 12.77 -1.37
N ASP A 95 29.57 12.60 -0.07
CA ASP A 95 29.07 11.44 0.68
C ASP A 95 27.54 11.38 0.69
N GLU A 96 26.88 12.51 0.95
CA GLU A 96 25.42 12.63 0.87
C GLU A 96 24.87 12.30 -0.53
N ALA A 97 25.55 12.77 -1.59
CA ALA A 97 25.16 12.43 -2.96
C ALA A 97 25.34 10.93 -3.27
N ALA A 98 26.41 10.30 -2.76
CA ALA A 98 26.65 8.88 -2.91
C ALA A 98 25.59 8.05 -2.16
N LYS A 99 25.28 8.44 -0.92
CA LYS A 99 24.23 7.83 -0.09
C LYS A 99 22.87 7.94 -0.76
N LYS A 100 22.50 9.12 -1.26
CA LYS A 100 21.23 9.33 -1.95
C LYS A 100 21.10 8.46 -3.20
N ARG A 101 22.18 8.32 -3.99
CA ARG A 101 22.19 7.42 -5.15
C ARG A 101 21.97 5.95 -4.73
N ALA A 102 22.61 5.51 -3.66
CA ALA A 102 22.43 4.14 -3.16
C ALA A 102 21.01 3.89 -2.63
N GLU A 103 20.40 4.89 -1.97
CA GLU A 103 19.01 4.82 -1.50
C GLU A 103 18.02 4.75 -2.67
N GLU A 104 18.22 5.56 -3.71
CA GLU A 104 17.38 5.52 -4.92
C GLU A 104 17.48 4.18 -5.65
N GLU A 105 18.69 3.61 -5.77
CA GLU A 105 18.90 2.28 -6.35
C GLU A 105 18.20 1.19 -5.53
N LEU A 106 18.34 1.22 -4.21
CA LEU A 106 17.67 0.27 -3.32
C LEU A 106 16.15 0.39 -3.42
N ASN A 107 15.62 1.62 -3.49
CA ASN A 107 14.20 1.88 -3.67
C ASN A 107 13.69 1.32 -5.01
N PHE A 108 14.46 1.51 -6.09
CA PHE A 108 14.13 0.96 -7.39
C PHE A 108 14.08 -0.57 -7.36
N ILE A 109 15.10 -1.22 -6.80
CA ILE A 109 15.16 -2.68 -6.66
C ILE A 109 13.97 -3.20 -5.84
N ASN A 110 13.70 -2.60 -4.69
CA ASN A 110 12.59 -3.01 -3.82
C ASN A 110 11.23 -2.82 -4.50
N HIS A 111 11.03 -1.70 -5.20
CA HIS A 111 9.79 -1.45 -5.93
C HIS A 111 9.61 -2.43 -7.10
N ALA A 112 10.66 -2.68 -7.87
CA ALA A 112 10.63 -3.65 -8.96
C ALA A 112 10.33 -5.07 -8.46
N LYS A 113 10.97 -5.49 -7.36
CA LYS A 113 10.72 -6.76 -6.69
C LYS A 113 9.28 -6.88 -6.19
N GLY A 114 8.79 -5.88 -5.45
CA GLY A 114 7.42 -5.87 -4.94
C GLY A 114 6.36 -5.90 -6.05
N ASN A 115 6.58 -5.17 -7.14
CA ASN A 115 5.68 -5.20 -8.30
C ASN A 115 5.66 -6.58 -8.98
N LEU A 116 6.79 -7.27 -9.06
CA LEU A 116 6.86 -8.62 -9.60
C LEU A 116 6.13 -9.60 -8.69
N GLU A 117 6.39 -9.56 -7.38
CA GLU A 117 5.71 -10.40 -6.39
C GLU A 117 4.19 -10.21 -6.44
N GLN A 118 3.71 -8.96 -6.49
CA GLN A 118 2.28 -8.66 -6.60
C GLN A 118 1.66 -9.23 -7.89
N LYS A 119 2.37 -9.14 -9.04
CA LYS A 119 1.90 -9.72 -10.31
C LYS A 119 1.84 -11.23 -10.24
N MET A 120 2.84 -11.88 -9.65
CA MET A 120 2.88 -13.33 -9.49
C MET A 120 1.77 -13.83 -8.57
N GLU A 121 1.52 -13.12 -7.46
CA GLU A 121 0.43 -13.41 -6.54
C GLU A 121 -0.93 -13.26 -7.24
N ALA A 122 -1.15 -12.16 -7.95
CA ALA A 122 -2.39 -11.93 -8.69
C ALA A 122 -2.65 -13.01 -9.77
N VAL A 123 -1.62 -13.41 -10.53
CA VAL A 123 -1.74 -14.48 -11.53
C VAL A 123 -2.07 -15.82 -10.86
N THR A 124 -1.41 -16.13 -9.74
CA THR A 124 -1.63 -17.36 -9.00
C THR A 124 -3.03 -17.41 -8.41
N GLY A 125 -3.45 -16.36 -7.70
CA GLY A 125 -4.79 -16.25 -7.12
C GLY A 125 -5.90 -16.28 -8.17
N ASN A 126 -5.71 -15.62 -9.33
CA ASN A 126 -6.67 -15.70 -10.44
C ASN A 126 -6.78 -17.13 -10.99
N ARG A 127 -5.65 -17.82 -11.18
CA ARG A 127 -5.63 -19.21 -11.63
C ARG A 127 -6.34 -20.11 -10.63
N GLU A 128 -6.08 -19.95 -9.34
CA GLU A 128 -6.73 -20.72 -8.28
C GLU A 128 -8.23 -20.47 -8.24
N THR A 129 -8.66 -19.21 -8.35
CA THR A 129 -10.09 -18.84 -8.39
C THR A 129 -10.82 -19.49 -9.56
N ILE A 130 -10.21 -19.51 -10.76
CA ILE A 130 -10.81 -20.20 -11.92
C ILE A 130 -10.89 -21.70 -11.68
N MET A 131 -9.82 -22.30 -11.12
CA MET A 131 -9.81 -23.73 -10.83
C MET A 131 -10.83 -24.12 -9.76
N THR A 132 -11.00 -23.32 -8.72
CA THR A 132 -12.00 -23.57 -7.67
C THR A 132 -13.42 -23.39 -8.20
N ASP A 133 -13.69 -22.34 -8.97
CA ASP A 133 -15.00 -22.14 -9.62
C ASP A 133 -15.39 -23.31 -10.53
N LEU A 134 -14.46 -23.80 -11.35
CA LEU A 134 -14.69 -24.99 -12.20
C LEU A 134 -14.97 -26.24 -11.36
N LYS A 135 -14.20 -26.47 -10.28
CA LYS A 135 -14.44 -27.60 -9.37
C LYS A 135 -15.80 -27.51 -8.69
N VAL A 136 -16.21 -26.32 -8.24
CA VAL A 136 -17.50 -26.09 -7.61
C VAL A 136 -18.63 -26.34 -8.60
N LYS A 137 -18.54 -25.80 -9.83
CA LYS A 137 -19.54 -26.04 -10.88
C LYS A 137 -19.68 -27.53 -11.21
N LEU A 138 -18.56 -28.22 -11.37
CA LEU A 138 -18.55 -29.65 -11.65
C LEU A 138 -19.13 -30.46 -10.49
N SER A 139 -18.74 -30.13 -9.26
CA SER A 139 -19.27 -30.78 -8.05
C SER A 139 -20.77 -30.56 -7.94
N ASN A 140 -21.25 -29.32 -8.08
CA ASN A 140 -22.67 -28.98 -8.00
C ASN A 140 -23.51 -29.73 -9.05
N HIS A 141 -23.01 -29.83 -10.28
CA HIS A 141 -23.66 -30.63 -11.30
C HIS A 141 -23.74 -32.11 -10.89
N ASN A 142 -22.63 -32.68 -10.44
CA ASN A 142 -22.55 -34.10 -10.11
C ASN A 142 -23.34 -34.48 -8.84
N THR A 143 -23.39 -33.62 -7.84
CA THR A 143 -24.08 -33.91 -6.59
C THR A 143 -25.53 -33.49 -6.64
N ASN A 144 -25.81 -32.23 -7.00
CA ASN A 144 -27.14 -31.66 -6.82
C ASN A 144 -28.00 -31.92 -8.06
N HIS A 145 -27.52 -31.53 -9.25
CA HIS A 145 -28.33 -31.66 -10.46
C HIS A 145 -28.60 -33.13 -10.83
N LEU A 146 -27.58 -34.01 -10.77
CA LEU A 146 -27.80 -35.43 -11.04
C LEU A 146 -28.72 -36.10 -10.00
N GLN A 147 -28.63 -35.70 -8.73
CA GLN A 147 -29.52 -36.22 -7.69
C GLN A 147 -30.97 -35.76 -7.92
N GLU A 148 -31.17 -34.49 -8.27
CA GLU A 148 -32.48 -33.94 -8.60
C GLU A 148 -33.10 -34.68 -9.80
N VAL A 149 -32.35 -34.89 -10.88
CA VAL A 149 -32.82 -35.64 -12.05
C VAL A 149 -33.20 -37.08 -11.67
N ARG A 150 -32.38 -37.76 -10.86
CA ARG A 150 -32.68 -39.11 -10.37
C ARG A 150 -33.97 -39.13 -9.54
N GLN A 151 -34.13 -38.20 -8.60
CA GLN A 151 -35.30 -38.12 -7.75
C GLN A 151 -36.58 -37.81 -8.54
N ASN A 152 -36.50 -36.91 -9.52
CA ASN A 152 -37.62 -36.58 -10.40
C ASN A 152 -38.04 -37.77 -11.27
N LEU A 153 -37.06 -38.53 -11.79
CA LEU A 153 -37.34 -39.77 -12.52
C LEU A 153 -38.00 -40.82 -11.63
N GLU A 154 -37.49 -41.04 -10.42
CA GLU A 154 -38.04 -42.00 -9.46
C GLU A 154 -39.48 -41.64 -9.06
N SER A 155 -39.73 -40.35 -8.81
CA SER A 155 -41.06 -39.85 -8.48
C SER A 155 -42.03 -40.03 -9.65
N SER A 156 -41.60 -39.72 -10.88
CA SER A 156 -42.41 -39.90 -12.10
C SER A 156 -42.75 -41.38 -12.35
N VAL A 157 -41.78 -42.29 -12.12
CA VAL A 157 -42.00 -43.74 -12.24
C VAL A 157 -43.00 -44.22 -11.18
N SER A 158 -42.82 -43.82 -9.92
CA SER A 158 -43.72 -44.18 -8.82
C SER A 158 -45.16 -43.69 -9.06
N GLU A 159 -45.32 -42.45 -9.53
CA GLU A 159 -46.62 -41.90 -9.91
C GLU A 159 -47.27 -42.69 -11.06
N PHE A 160 -46.49 -43.10 -12.06
CA PHE A 160 -46.98 -43.90 -13.17
C PHE A 160 -47.40 -45.30 -12.71
N GLU A 161 -46.60 -45.97 -11.88
CA GLU A 161 -46.93 -47.26 -11.28
C GLU A 161 -48.21 -47.18 -10.45
N GLY A 162 -48.38 -46.11 -9.65
CA GLY A 162 -49.59 -45.84 -8.90
C GLY A 162 -50.83 -45.73 -9.78
N LYS A 163 -50.75 -44.96 -10.88
CA LYS A 163 -51.85 -44.82 -11.85
C LYS A 163 -52.20 -46.15 -12.51
N VAL A 164 -51.19 -46.92 -12.93
CA VAL A 164 -51.40 -48.24 -13.56
C VAL A 164 -52.12 -49.18 -12.59
N LYS A 165 -51.73 -49.18 -11.31
CA LYS A 165 -52.37 -49.98 -10.28
C LYS A 165 -53.82 -49.56 -10.05
N GLU A 166 -54.06 -48.25 -9.92
CA GLU A 166 -55.41 -47.71 -9.75
C GLU A 166 -56.34 -48.06 -10.92
N ASP A 167 -55.85 -47.96 -12.17
CA ASP A 167 -56.61 -48.33 -13.37
C ASP A 167 -56.89 -49.83 -13.43
N LEU A 168 -55.97 -50.66 -12.95
CA LEU A 168 -56.18 -52.11 -12.84
C LEU A 168 -57.27 -52.43 -11.81
N ASP A 169 -57.20 -51.82 -10.62
CA ASP A 169 -58.18 -52.00 -9.55
C ASP A 169 -59.58 -51.57 -10.01
N LYS A 170 -59.70 -50.42 -10.70
CA LYS A 170 -60.97 -49.98 -11.31
C LYS A 170 -61.52 -50.99 -12.31
N LYS A 171 -60.67 -51.58 -13.17
CA LYS A 171 -61.11 -52.61 -14.13
C LYS A 171 -61.61 -53.86 -13.43
N LEU A 172 -60.93 -54.30 -12.38
CA LEU A 172 -61.33 -55.46 -11.58
C LEU A 172 -62.67 -55.21 -10.87
N GLU A 173 -62.84 -54.03 -10.27
CA GLU A 173 -64.08 -53.60 -9.61
C GLU A 173 -65.27 -53.59 -10.60
N VAL A 174 -65.10 -53.02 -11.79
CA VAL A 174 -66.15 -53.03 -12.83
C VAL A 174 -66.49 -54.45 -13.28
N ALA A 175 -65.48 -55.32 -13.43
CA ALA A 175 -65.71 -56.72 -13.79
C ALA A 175 -66.49 -57.47 -12.69
N GLU A 176 -66.18 -57.22 -11.42
CA GLU A 176 -66.87 -57.79 -10.27
C GLU A 176 -68.32 -57.30 -10.17
N GLN A 177 -68.55 -55.99 -10.29
CA GLN A 177 -69.90 -55.42 -10.32
C GLN A 177 -70.76 -55.99 -11.46
N ASN A 178 -70.17 -56.24 -12.63
CA ASN A 178 -70.88 -56.86 -13.74
C ASN A 178 -71.22 -58.33 -13.46
N ARG A 179 -70.30 -59.08 -12.86
CA ARG A 179 -70.56 -60.46 -12.43
C ARG A 179 -71.66 -60.52 -11.37
N GLU A 180 -71.63 -59.62 -10.40
CA GLU A 180 -72.64 -59.46 -9.34
C GLU A 180 -74.02 -59.22 -9.96
N LYS A 181 -74.16 -58.27 -10.89
CA LYS A 181 -75.42 -58.00 -11.61
C LYS A 181 -75.95 -59.24 -12.35
N VAL A 182 -75.08 -59.99 -13.02
CA VAL A 182 -75.47 -61.23 -13.72
C VAL A 182 -75.95 -62.30 -12.72
N ILE A 183 -75.32 -62.41 -11.56
CA ILE A 183 -75.75 -63.34 -10.51
C ILE A 183 -77.10 -62.88 -9.92
N GLN A 184 -77.25 -61.60 -9.61
CA GLN A 184 -78.49 -61.03 -9.06
C GLN A 184 -79.69 -61.25 -10.00
N THR A 185 -79.53 -60.98 -11.30
CA THR A 185 -80.59 -61.21 -12.29
C THR A 185 -81.01 -62.70 -12.38
N LYS A 186 -80.06 -63.63 -12.26
CA LYS A 186 -80.36 -65.07 -12.19
C LYS A 186 -81.09 -65.44 -10.90
N LEU A 187 -80.64 -64.94 -9.75
CA LEU A 187 -81.28 -65.17 -8.45
C LEU A 187 -82.72 -64.63 -8.42
N GLU A 188 -82.95 -63.44 -8.98
CA GLU A 188 -84.29 -62.86 -9.04
C GLU A 188 -85.23 -63.65 -9.96
N SER A 189 -84.71 -64.16 -11.08
CA SER A 189 -85.46 -65.05 -11.98
C SER A 189 -85.85 -66.36 -11.28
N LEU A 190 -84.93 -66.95 -10.51
CA LEU A 190 -85.19 -68.14 -9.70
C LEU A 190 -86.24 -67.86 -8.61
N LYS A 191 -86.15 -66.72 -7.93
CA LYS A 191 -87.13 -66.31 -6.91
C LYS A 191 -88.54 -66.16 -7.50
N LYS A 192 -88.68 -65.48 -8.64
CA LYS A 192 -89.97 -65.35 -9.35
C LYS A 192 -90.52 -66.71 -9.78
N HIS A 193 -89.65 -67.64 -10.16
CA HIS A 193 -90.08 -69.01 -10.48
C HIS A 193 -90.60 -69.74 -9.24
N GLU A 194 -89.91 -69.64 -8.10
CA GLU A 194 -90.36 -70.22 -6.83
C GLU A 194 -91.73 -69.66 -6.41
N GLU A 195 -91.91 -68.34 -6.45
CA GLU A 195 -93.20 -67.68 -6.15
C GLU A 195 -94.35 -68.20 -7.03
N LYS A 196 -94.11 -68.39 -8.34
CA LYS A 196 -95.11 -68.98 -9.24
C LYS A 196 -95.41 -70.43 -8.90
N VAL A 197 -94.40 -71.23 -8.56
CA VAL A 197 -94.59 -72.62 -8.12
C VAL A 197 -95.43 -72.67 -6.85
N GLU A 198 -95.16 -71.79 -5.87
CA GLU A 198 -95.98 -71.66 -4.66
C GLU A 198 -97.42 -71.24 -4.94
N GLN A 199 -97.64 -70.27 -5.83
CA GLN A 199 -98.98 -69.87 -6.27
C GLN A 199 -99.75 -71.02 -6.94
N ILE A 200 -99.09 -71.81 -7.79
CA ILE A 200 -99.71 -72.99 -8.40
C ILE A 200 -100.05 -74.04 -7.34
N ARG A 201 -99.15 -74.27 -6.37
CA ARG A 201 -99.42 -75.18 -5.24
C ARG A 201 -100.61 -74.72 -4.40
N SER A 202 -100.74 -73.42 -4.12
CA SER A 202 -101.86 -72.87 -3.36
C SER A 202 -103.18 -72.88 -4.14
N LEU A 203 -103.18 -72.55 -5.44
CA LEU A 203 -104.35 -72.68 -6.31
C LEU A 203 -104.82 -74.13 -6.41
N LYS A 204 -103.89 -75.08 -6.59
CA LYS A 204 -104.21 -76.51 -6.62
C LYS A 204 -104.85 -76.98 -5.31
N LYS A 205 -104.30 -76.53 -4.17
CA LYS A 205 -104.85 -76.82 -2.82
C LYS A 205 -106.27 -76.24 -2.63
N ASN A 206 -106.56 -75.08 -3.18
CA ASN A 206 -107.87 -74.44 -3.08
C ASN A 206 -108.90 -75.03 -4.06
N SER A 207 -108.47 -75.53 -5.23
CA SER A 207 -109.34 -76.20 -6.21
C SER A 207 -109.77 -77.62 -5.82
N SER A 208 -109.12 -78.23 -4.82
CA SER A 208 -109.38 -79.60 -4.37
C SER A 208 -110.30 -79.70 -3.14
N MET A 209 -111.20 -78.73 -2.94
CA MET A 209 -112.34 -78.88 -2.02
C MET A 209 -113.58 -79.27 -2.83
N PRO A 210 -114.30 -80.36 -2.48
CA PRO A 210 -115.44 -80.84 -3.26
C PRO A 210 -116.69 -80.01 -2.96
N GLU A 211 -117.32 -79.49 -4.02
CA GLU A 211 -118.76 -79.24 -4.02
C GLU A 211 -119.43 -80.47 -4.66
N ASP A 212 -120.21 -81.20 -3.88
CA ASP A 212 -121.14 -82.23 -4.35
C ASP A 212 -122.53 -81.88 -3.78
N GLU A 213 -123.36 -81.27 -4.62
CA GLU A 213 -124.82 -81.28 -4.49
C GLU A 213 -125.43 -81.81 -5.79
N SER A 214 -126.04 -83.00 -5.72
CA SER A 214 -127.18 -83.36 -6.59
C SER A 214 -128.00 -84.50 -5.99
N ASN A 215 -129.03 -84.11 -5.24
CA ASN A 215 -130.46 -84.41 -5.37
C ASN A 215 -130.99 -85.85 -5.65
N GLU A 216 -132.10 -86.12 -4.94
CA GLU A 216 -132.96 -87.30 -4.75
C GLU A 216 -133.57 -87.94 -6.02
N ASN A 217 -133.86 -89.27 -5.99
CA ASN A 217 -135.24 -89.77 -5.83
C ASN A 217 -135.36 -91.31 -5.68
N ALA A 218 -136.33 -91.66 -4.83
CA ALA A 218 -137.00 -92.90 -4.42
C ALA A 218 -136.89 -94.22 -5.22
N GLU A 219 -136.81 -95.34 -4.49
CA GLU A 219 -137.98 -96.23 -4.29
C GLU A 219 -137.78 -97.18 -3.09
N ASN A 220 -138.89 -97.69 -2.60
CA ASN A 220 -139.25 -97.95 -1.21
C ASN A 220 -139.42 -99.47 -0.93
N VAL A 221 -139.76 -99.82 0.32
CA VAL A 221 -140.64 -100.96 0.73
C VAL A 221 -140.01 -102.22 1.40
N VAL A 222 -140.37 -102.37 2.70
CA VAL A 222 -140.69 -103.61 3.49
C VAL A 222 -139.52 -104.34 4.20
N VAL A 223 -139.33 -104.30 5.54
CA VAL A 223 -140.12 -104.73 6.74
C VAL A 223 -140.40 -106.24 6.77
N THR A 224 -139.75 -107.02 7.64
CA THR A 224 -140.24 -107.84 8.81
C THR A 224 -139.33 -109.08 8.82
N ASP A 225 -138.92 -109.76 9.89
CA ASP A 225 -139.32 -109.93 11.30
C ASP A 225 -138.06 -110.14 12.16
#